data_AF-A0A2K6G8R6-F1
#
_entry.id   AF-A0A2K6G8R6-F1
#
_cell.length_a   1.000
_cell.length_b   1.000
_cell.length_c   1.000
_cell.angle_alpha   90.00
_cell.angle_beta   90.00
_cell.angle_gamma   90.00
#
_symmetry.space_group_name_H-M   'P 1'
#
loop_
_entity.id
_entity.type
_entity.pdbx_description
1 polymer ?
#
loop_
_entity_poly.entity_id
_entity_poly.type
_entity_poly.pdbx_seq_one_letter_code
_entity_poly.pdbx_strand_id
1 'polypeptide(L)'
;MAGNKGRGRAAYTFNIEAVGFSRGEKLPDVVLKPPPLFPDTDYKPVPLKTGEGEDYMLALKQESRETMKRMPYFIETPEGKQ
;
A
#
# COMPACT_ATOMS: atom_id res chain seq x y z
N MET A 1 48.84 -17.37 -21.81
CA MET A 1 48.52 -16.01 -22.29
C MET A 1 47.02 -15.81 -22.07
N ALA A 2 46.65 -15.09 -21.00
CA ALA A 2 46.02 -13.76 -21.05
C ALA A 2 44.65 -13.79 -21.75
N GLY A 3 43.50 -13.58 -21.13
CA GLY A 3 43.15 -13.22 -19.76
C GLY A 3 41.62 -13.07 -19.74
N ASN A 4 40.97 -13.53 -18.68
CA ASN A 4 39.55 -13.28 -18.45
C ASN A 4 39.28 -11.76 -18.48
N LYS A 5 38.51 -11.27 -19.45
CA LYS A 5 38.08 -9.85 -19.48
C LYS A 5 36.56 -9.80 -19.50
N GLY A 6 36.01 -9.79 -18.29
CA GLY A 6 34.58 -9.81 -18.01
C GLY A 6 33.82 -8.64 -18.65
N ARG A 7 32.67 -9.00 -19.22
CA ARG A 7 31.41 -8.25 -19.37
C ARG A 7 31.48 -6.77 -18.98
N GLY A 8 31.71 -5.91 -19.98
CA GLY A 8 31.48 -4.48 -19.82
C GLY A 8 30.01 -4.22 -19.51
N ARG A 9 29.74 -3.44 -18.45
CA ARG A 9 28.44 -2.78 -18.29
C ARG A 9 28.21 -1.95 -19.55
N ALA A 10 27.15 -2.24 -20.30
CA ALA A 10 26.83 -1.49 -21.52
C ALA A 10 26.75 0.01 -21.19
N ALA A 11 27.42 0.85 -21.99
CA ALA A 11 27.31 2.29 -21.84
C ALA A 11 25.86 2.71 -22.15
N TYR A 12 25.26 3.50 -21.26
CA TYR A 12 23.91 4.05 -21.49
C TYR A 12 23.99 5.18 -22.51
N THR A 13 22.83 5.54 -23.10
CA THR A 13 22.72 6.67 -24.04
C THR A 13 22.94 8.04 -23.38
N PHE A 14 22.92 8.09 -22.05
CA PHE A 14 23.18 9.29 -21.24
C PHE A 14 24.48 9.17 -20.45
N ASN A 15 25.06 10.31 -20.05
CA ASN A 15 26.29 10.36 -19.27
C ASN A 15 26.03 10.01 -17.79
N ILE A 16 26.60 8.90 -17.33
CA ILE A 16 26.49 8.41 -15.94
C ILE A 16 27.18 9.35 -14.94
N GLU A 17 28.30 9.97 -15.33
CA GLU A 17 29.06 10.87 -14.46
C GLU A 17 28.26 12.16 -14.15
N ALA A 18 27.43 12.61 -15.09
CA ALA A 18 26.53 13.74 -14.89
C ALA A 18 25.35 13.43 -13.93
N VAL A 19 25.00 12.15 -13.78
CA VAL A 19 24.00 11.68 -12.79
C VAL A 19 24.61 11.62 -11.38
N GLY A 20 25.94 11.62 -11.27
CA GLY A 20 26.67 11.64 -10.00
C GLY A 20 27.32 10.31 -9.63
N PHE A 21 27.46 9.36 -10.57
CA PHE A 21 28.28 8.17 -10.35
C PHE A 21 29.63 8.30 -11.07
N SER A 22 30.72 8.34 -10.31
CA SER A 22 32.06 8.33 -10.88
C SER A 22 32.41 6.95 -11.46
N ARG A 23 33.40 6.92 -12.36
CA ARG A 23 33.85 5.68 -13.00
C ARG A 23 34.32 4.66 -11.97
N GLY A 24 33.66 3.49 -11.96
CA GLY A 24 33.98 2.40 -11.03
C GLY A 24 33.24 2.46 -9.69
N GLU A 25 32.38 3.47 -9.48
CA GLU A 25 31.53 3.52 -8.28
C GLU A 25 30.44 2.45 -8.29
N LYS A 26 29.98 2.12 -7.08
CA LYS A 26 28.96 1.09 -6.86
C LYS A 26 27.60 1.62 -7.29
N LEU A 27 27.18 1.26 -8.50
CA LEU A 27 25.80 1.41 -8.96
C LEU A 27 24.83 0.64 -8.07
N PRO A 28 23.56 1.08 -7.96
CA PRO A 28 22.54 0.37 -7.20
C PRO A 28 22.34 -1.06 -7.73
N ASP A 29 21.93 -1.95 -6.84
CA ASP A 29 21.71 -3.35 -7.15
C ASP A 29 20.50 -3.53 -8.08
N VAL A 30 20.56 -4.57 -8.91
CA VAL A 30 19.45 -4.90 -9.82
C VAL A 30 18.35 -5.60 -9.04
N VAL A 31 17.14 -5.04 -9.07
CA VAL A 31 15.96 -5.65 -8.46
C VAL A 31 15.56 -6.89 -9.26
N LEU A 32 15.67 -8.08 -8.66
CA LEU A 32 15.39 -9.37 -9.33
C LEU A 32 13.90 -9.73 -9.36
N LYS A 33 13.12 -9.20 -8.42
CA LYS A 33 11.68 -9.45 -8.27
C LYS A 33 10.97 -8.15 -7.87
N PRO A 34 9.75 -7.88 -8.36
CA PRO A 34 8.99 -6.72 -7.90
C PRO A 34 8.76 -6.77 -6.38
N PRO A 35 8.71 -5.60 -5.71
CA PRO A 35 8.32 -5.50 -4.31
C PRO A 35 6.93 -6.14 -4.07
N PRO A 36 6.67 -6.62 -2.85
CA PRO A 36 5.35 -7.15 -2.49
C PRO A 36 4.29 -6.03 -2.53
N LEU A 37 3.03 -6.42 -2.76
CA LEU A 37 1.89 -5.48 -2.80
C LEU A 37 1.68 -4.76 -1.45
N PHE A 38 1.96 -5.45 -0.35
CA PHE A 38 1.87 -4.91 1.01
C PHE A 38 3.25 -5.00 1.65
N PRO A 39 4.04 -3.91 1.65
CA PRO A 39 5.30 -3.87 2.37
C PRO A 39 5.06 -3.86 3.88
N ASP A 40 6.04 -4.35 4.63
CA ASP A 40 6.00 -4.27 6.08
C ASP A 40 6.05 -2.82 6.56
N THR A 41 5.30 -2.57 7.63
CA THR A 41 5.21 -1.26 8.28
C THR A 41 5.90 -1.30 9.62
N ASP A 42 6.71 -0.29 9.92
CA ASP A 42 7.49 -0.21 11.16
C ASP A 42 6.60 -0.12 12.42
N TYR A 43 5.40 0.45 12.29
CA TYR A 43 4.49 0.69 13.40
C TYR A 43 3.10 0.11 13.14
N LYS A 44 2.46 -0.35 14.21
CA LYS A 44 1.07 -0.81 14.19
C LYS A 44 0.12 0.28 14.71
N PRO A 45 -1.16 0.28 14.28
CA PRO A 45 -2.17 1.18 14.82
C PRO A 45 -2.34 1.02 16.33
N VAL A 46 -2.76 2.10 16.99
CA VAL A 46 -3.06 2.10 18.43
C VAL A 46 -4.29 1.22 18.70
N PRO A 47 -4.31 0.45 19.81
CA PRO A 47 -5.50 -0.31 20.21
C PRO A 47 -6.74 0.56 20.38
N LEU A 48 -7.92 -0.04 20.21
CA LEU A 48 -9.19 0.65 20.44
C LEU A 48 -9.35 0.98 21.94
N LYS A 49 -10.09 2.06 22.22
CA LYS A 49 -10.48 2.42 23.58
C LYS A 49 -11.47 1.38 24.11
N THR A 50 -11.31 1.03 25.38
CA THR A 50 -12.15 0.06 26.09
C THR A 50 -12.94 0.76 27.19
N GLY A 51 -14.13 0.24 27.52
CA GLY A 51 -14.92 0.68 28.67
C GLY A 51 -16.40 0.76 28.33
N GLU A 52 -17.24 0.74 29.38
CA GLU A 52 -18.69 0.62 29.25
C GLU A 52 -19.32 1.70 28.36
N GLY A 53 -18.80 2.94 28.41
CA GLY A 53 -19.29 4.02 27.56
C GLY A 53 -19.01 3.82 26.07
N GLU A 54 -17.82 3.32 25.73
CA GLU A 54 -17.44 3.02 24.33
C GLU A 54 -18.23 1.82 23.80
N ASP A 55 -18.42 0.80 24.65
CA ASP A 55 -19.22 -0.39 24.33
C ASP A 55 -20.70 -0.05 24.15
N TYR A 56 -21.25 0.84 25.00
CA TYR A 56 -22.61 1.35 24.85
C TYR A 56 -22.80 2.09 23.53
N MET A 57 -21.89 3.01 23.21
CA MET A 57 -21.95 3.76 21.95
C MET A 57 -21.81 2.84 20.73
N LEU A 58 -21.00 1.79 20.84
CA LEU A 58 -20.88 0.76 19.79
C LEU A 58 -22.19 0.01 19.59
N ALA A 59 -22.85 -0.42 20.66
CA ALA A 59 -24.15 -1.09 20.60
C ALA A 59 -25.22 -0.17 20.00
N LEU A 60 -25.33 1.08 20.50
CA LEU A 60 -26.28 2.07 20.02
C LEU A 60 -26.10 2.37 18.52
N LYS A 61 -24.86 2.41 18.04
CA LYS A 61 -24.56 2.60 16.62
C LYS A 61 -25.13 1.47 15.76
N GLN A 62 -25.08 0.23 16.23
CA GLN A 62 -25.64 -0.92 15.52
C GLN A 62 -27.16 -0.85 15.48
N GLU A 63 -27.80 -0.62 16.63
CA GLU A 63 -29.25 -0.45 16.74
C GLU A 63 -29.76 0.70 15.87
N SER A 64 -29.03 1.81 15.83
CA SER A 64 -29.37 2.98 14.99
C SER A 64 -29.39 2.61 13.51
N ARG A 65 -28.38 1.87 13.02
CA ARG A 65 -28.35 1.42 11.62
C ARG A 65 -29.55 0.54 11.29
N GLU A 66 -29.92 -0.38 12.19
CA GLU A 66 -31.07 -1.24 11.97
C GLU A 66 -32.39 -0.47 12.00
N THR A 67 -32.54 0.43 12.97
CA THR A 67 -33.75 1.22 13.14
C THR A 67 -33.96 2.12 11.93
N MET A 68 -32.91 2.82 11.48
CA MET A 68 -32.99 3.73 10.34
C MET A 68 -33.39 3.02 9.05
N LYS A 69 -32.96 1.76 8.83
CA LYS A 69 -33.38 0.96 7.67
C LYS A 69 -34.87 0.60 7.68
N ARG A 70 -35.49 0.52 8.87
CA ARG A 70 -36.92 0.23 9.03
C ARG A 70 -37.78 1.49 9.06
N MET A 71 -37.17 2.67 9.13
CA MET A 71 -37.91 3.92 9.12
C MET A 71 -38.46 4.23 7.72
N PRO A 72 -39.60 4.93 7.61
CA PRO A 72 -40.18 5.33 6.33
C PRO A 72 -39.27 6.23 5.48
N TYR A 73 -38.23 6.80 6.07
CA TYR A 73 -37.24 7.63 5.39
C TYR A 73 -36.21 6.81 4.60
N PHE A 74 -36.13 5.49 4.81
CA PHE A 74 -35.29 4.60 4.02
C PHE A 74 -36.01 4.23 2.72
N ILE A 75 -35.81 5.05 1.69
CA ILE A 75 -36.39 4.83 0.36
C ILE A 75 -35.63 3.68 -0.31
N GLU A 76 -36.30 2.54 -0.48
CA GLU A 76 -35.75 1.40 -1.21
C GLU A 76 -35.68 1.68 -2.70
N THR A 77 -34.76 0.99 -3.38
CA THR A 77 -34.69 1.09 -4.85
C THR A 77 -35.96 0.47 -5.42
N PRO A 78 -36.72 1.18 -6.27
CA PRO A 78 -37.91 0.61 -6.90
C PRO A 78 -37.49 -0.62 -7.70
N GLU A 79 -38.20 -1.73 -7.50
CA GLU A 79 -38.03 -2.95 -8.28
C GLU A 79 -38.25 -2.64 -9.75
N GLY A 80 -37.15 -2.58 -10.50
CA GLY A 80 -37.18 -2.34 -11.93
C GLY A 80 -38.08 -3.39 -12.56
N LYS A 81 -39.11 -2.94 -13.29
CA LYS A 81 -39.83 -3.79 -14.23
C LYS A 81 -38.78 -4.44 -15.13
N GLN A 82 -38.62 -5.75 -14.96
CA GLN A 82 -37.75 -6.60 -15.80
C GLN A 82 -38.39 -6.78 -17.18
#